data_AF-A0AA39DCY6-F1
#
_entry.id   AF-A0AA39DCY6-F1
#
_cell.length_a   1.000
_cell.length_b   1.000
_cell.length_c   1.000
_cell.angle_alpha   90.00
_cell.angle_beta   90.00
_cell.angle_gamma   90.00
#
_symmetry.space_group_name_H-M   'P 1'
#
loop_
_entity.id
_entity.type
_entity.pdbx_description
1 polymer ?
#
loop_
_entity_poly.entity_id
_entity_poly.type
_entity_poly.pdbx_seq_one_letter_code
_entity_poly.pdbx_strand_id
1 'polypeptide(L)'
;MKLNTKLGGKLALSKNYAHKIWLVGDGLTEEEQLKAPKGTLFIPFSQFPPKRMRKDCFYHTTPAMMSPTSFENIDSCENWLPRRAMSAWRVAGILHALEGWNVHECGHTIFDIEKIWEASLQHGFRPLMISP
;
A
#
# COMPACT_ATOMS: atom_id res chain seq x y z
N MET A 1 18.04 2.48 1.24
CA MET A 1 17.84 3.94 1.40
C MET A 1 18.96 4.51 2.27
N LYS A 2 19.95 5.22 1.70
CA LYS A 2 20.98 5.91 2.51
C LYS A 2 20.40 7.25 2.96
N LEU A 3 20.06 7.35 4.24
CA LEU A 3 19.54 8.57 4.85
C LEU A 3 20.64 9.63 4.96
N ASN A 4 20.31 10.86 4.58
CA ASN A 4 21.19 12.03 4.69
C ASN A 4 21.58 12.26 6.17
N THR A 5 22.87 12.36 6.44
CA THR A 5 23.47 12.49 7.79
C THR A 5 22.96 13.71 8.57
N LYS A 6 22.38 14.72 7.91
CA LYS A 6 21.75 15.87 8.58
C LYS A 6 20.42 15.55 9.30
N LEU A 7 19.74 14.45 8.99
CA LEU A 7 18.45 14.09 9.61
C LEU A 7 18.60 13.11 10.79
N GLY A 8 19.76 12.48 10.95
CA GLY A 8 19.99 11.42 11.94
C GLY A 8 19.77 11.83 13.40
N GLY A 9 19.95 13.12 13.73
CA GLY A 9 19.77 13.64 15.10
C GLY A 9 18.33 14.00 15.48
N LYS A 10 17.38 14.02 14.53
CA LYS A 10 15.97 14.39 14.78
C LYS A 10 15.00 13.21 14.72
N LEU A 11 15.53 12.01 14.46
CA LEU A 11 14.75 10.78 14.36
C LEU A 11 14.73 10.09 15.72
N ALA A 12 13.63 10.26 16.46
CA ALA A 12 13.37 9.46 17.65
C ALA A 12 12.89 8.07 17.20
N LEU A 13 13.79 7.09 17.23
CA LEU A 13 13.42 5.70 16.98
C LEU A 13 12.67 5.16 18.20
N SER A 14 11.37 4.90 18.03
CA SER A 14 10.58 4.21 19.05
C SER A 14 11.19 2.83 19.31
N LYS A 15 11.52 2.56 20.57
CA LYS A 15 11.87 1.21 21.04
C LYS A 15 10.64 0.39 21.44
N ASN A 16 9.45 1.00 21.32
CA ASN A 16 8.18 0.36 21.68
C ASN A 16 7.55 -0.26 20.43
N TYR A 17 7.45 -1.59 20.47
CA TYR A 17 6.89 -2.42 19.41
C TYR A 17 5.46 -2.88 19.69
N ALA A 18 4.79 -2.39 20.75
CA ALA A 18 3.45 -2.85 21.15
C ALA A 18 2.34 -2.54 20.12
N HIS A 19 2.61 -1.73 19.10
CA HIS A 19 1.65 -1.40 18.05
C HIS A 19 1.35 -2.63 17.20
N LYS A 20 0.05 -2.85 16.94
CA LYS A 20 -0.40 -3.96 16.09
C LYS A 20 -0.53 -3.60 14.62
N ILE A 21 -0.34 -2.33 14.23
CA ILE A 21 -0.39 -1.91 12.83
C ILE A 21 0.95 -1.27 12.49
N TRP A 22 1.61 -1.78 11.45
CA TRP A 22 2.95 -1.38 11.03
C TRP A 22 2.93 -0.94 9.57
N LEU A 23 3.30 0.31 9.32
CA LEU A 23 3.60 0.79 7.98
C LEU A 23 5.05 0.49 7.66
N VAL A 24 5.30 -0.27 6.59
CA VAL A 24 6.64 -0.80 6.29
C VAL A 24 7.06 -0.47 4.85
N GLY A 25 8.36 -0.28 4.66
CA GLY A 25 8.96 -0.10 3.34
C GLY A 25 9.95 -1.21 3.01
N ASP A 26 10.73 -1.02 1.95
CA ASP A 26 11.69 -2.01 1.44
C ASP A 26 12.83 -2.36 2.41
N GLY A 27 13.00 -1.58 3.48
CA GLY A 27 14.03 -1.78 4.49
C GLY A 27 13.64 -2.72 5.64
N LEU A 28 12.43 -3.28 5.64
CA LEU A 28 11.94 -4.12 6.75
C LEU A 28 12.80 -5.37 6.94
N THR A 29 13.50 -5.48 8.08
CA THR A 29 14.38 -6.62 8.34
C THR A 29 13.65 -7.78 9.04
N GLU A 30 14.25 -8.96 9.02
CA GLU A 30 13.69 -10.13 9.69
C GLU A 30 13.67 -9.94 11.22
N GLU A 31 14.71 -9.31 11.78
CA GLU A 31 14.81 -9.03 13.22
C GLU A 31 13.77 -8.02 13.70
N GLU A 32 13.38 -7.07 12.86
CA GLU A 32 12.31 -6.11 13.16
C GLU A 32 10.94 -6.81 13.21
N GLN A 33 10.67 -7.71 12.25
CA GLN A 33 9.43 -8.48 12.22
C GLN A 33 9.30 -9.41 13.45
N LEU A 34 10.41 -9.99 13.92
CA LEU A 34 10.41 -10.84 15.12
C LEU A 34 10.05 -10.08 16.40
N LYS A 35 10.29 -8.76 16.46
CA LYS A 35 9.93 -7.92 17.62
C LYS A 35 8.46 -7.52 17.64
N ALA A 36 7.73 -7.70 16.53
CA ALA A 36 6.32 -7.35 16.47
C ALA A 36 5.47 -8.26 17.37
N PRO A 37 4.37 -7.78 17.97
CA PRO A 37 3.49 -8.61 18.78
C PRO A 37 2.71 -9.59 17.90
N LYS A 38 2.22 -10.68 18.49
CA LYS A 38 1.33 -11.63 17.81
C LYS A 38 0.07 -10.91 17.30
N GLY A 39 -0.34 -11.23 16.08
CA GLY A 39 -1.49 -10.60 15.41
C GLY A 39 -1.19 -9.21 14.85
N THR A 40 0.09 -8.87 14.66
CA THR A 40 0.46 -7.61 13.99
C THR A 40 0.06 -7.64 12.52
N LEU A 41 -0.43 -6.51 12.04
CA LEU A 41 -0.76 -6.21 10.66
C LEU A 41 0.36 -5.35 10.03
N PHE A 42 1.03 -5.91 9.03
CA PHE A 42 2.02 -5.22 8.21
C PHE A 42 1.39 -4.68 6.94
N ILE A 43 1.45 -3.36 6.72
CA ILE A 43 0.96 -2.67 5.52
C ILE A 43 2.16 -2.05 4.82
N PRO A 44 2.60 -2.58 3.67
CA PRO A 44 3.70 -1.98 2.92
C PRO A 44 3.24 -0.75 2.16
N PHE A 45 4.03 0.32 2.20
CA PHE A 45 3.87 1.46 1.27
C PHE A 45 4.79 1.35 0.04
N SER A 46 5.69 0.36 0.02
CA SER A 46 6.53 0.09 -1.14
C SER A 46 5.82 -0.78 -2.18
N GLN A 47 6.39 -0.83 -3.38
CA GLN A 47 5.85 -1.58 -4.51
C GLN A 47 5.90 -3.09 -4.30
N PHE A 48 6.96 -3.60 -3.67
CA PHE A 48 7.09 -5.03 -3.48
C PHE A 48 6.52 -5.44 -2.12
N PRO A 49 5.76 -6.56 -2.07
CA PRO A 49 5.25 -7.06 -0.81
C PRO A 49 6.41 -7.49 0.11
N PRO A 50 6.26 -7.32 1.43
CA PRO A 50 7.28 -7.70 2.38
C PRO A 50 7.41 -9.23 2.45
N LYS A 51 8.63 -9.72 2.68
CA LYS A 51 8.87 -11.14 2.97
C LYS A 51 8.22 -11.49 4.31
N ARG A 52 7.35 -12.50 4.30
CA ARG A 52 6.63 -12.96 5.49
C ARG A 52 7.54 -13.81 6.37
N MET A 53 7.93 -13.29 7.53
CA MET A 53 8.78 -14.02 8.48
C MET A 53 8.00 -14.69 9.61
N ARG A 54 6.80 -14.21 9.90
CA ARG A 54 5.95 -14.71 10.98
C ARG A 54 4.64 -15.27 10.46
N LYS A 55 4.24 -16.44 10.96
CA LYS A 55 2.95 -17.06 10.61
C LYS A 55 1.79 -16.56 11.46
N ASP A 56 2.10 -15.94 12.60
CA ASP A 56 1.12 -15.45 13.57
C ASP A 56 0.84 -13.95 13.40
N CYS A 57 1.19 -13.38 12.24
CA CYS A 57 0.98 -11.98 11.85
C CYS A 57 0.36 -11.92 10.45
N PHE A 58 -0.32 -10.81 10.16
CA PHE A 58 -0.97 -10.55 8.88
C PHE A 58 -0.11 -9.64 8.02
N TYR A 59 -0.01 -9.97 6.73
CA TYR A 59 0.80 -9.23 5.77
C TYR A 59 -0.07 -8.80 4.59
N HIS A 60 -0.30 -7.50 4.48
CA HIS A 60 -0.82 -6.90 3.27
C HIS A 60 0.25 -6.92 2.16
N THR A 61 -0.22 -6.93 0.93
CA THR A 61 0.55 -6.43 -0.22
C THR A 61 0.51 -4.90 -0.24
N THR A 62 1.16 -4.28 -1.21
CA THR A 62 0.93 -2.86 -1.50
C THR A 62 -0.58 -2.60 -1.62
N PRO A 63 -1.10 -1.49 -1.05
CA PRO A 63 -2.50 -1.11 -1.17
C PRO A 63 -2.99 -1.28 -2.60
N ALA A 64 -4.02 -2.09 -2.76
CA ALA A 64 -4.52 -2.54 -4.05
C ALA A 64 -6.04 -2.64 -4.00
N MET A 65 -6.65 -2.60 -5.18
CA MET A 65 -8.09 -2.71 -5.35
C MET A 65 -8.40 -3.72 -6.45
N MET A 66 -9.50 -4.45 -6.27
CA MET A 66 -10.14 -5.23 -7.31
C MET A 66 -10.79 -4.29 -8.32
N SER A 67 -10.52 -4.54 -9.60
CA SER A 67 -11.17 -3.85 -10.71
C SER A 67 -12.63 -4.30 -10.88
N PRO A 68 -13.50 -3.42 -11.38
CA PRO A 68 -14.90 -3.75 -11.66
C PRO A 68 -14.99 -4.87 -12.72
N THR A 69 -16.08 -5.64 -12.67
CA THR A 69 -16.33 -6.76 -13.58
C THR A 69 -16.48 -6.33 -15.05
N SER A 70 -16.88 -5.07 -15.28
CA SER A 70 -17.04 -4.45 -16.59
C SER A 70 -15.74 -4.30 -17.36
N PHE A 71 -14.59 -4.33 -16.68
CA PHE A 71 -13.31 -4.23 -17.37
C PHE A 71 -12.88 -5.62 -17.86
N GLU A 72 -12.63 -5.72 -19.15
CA GLU A 72 -12.21 -6.95 -19.82
C GLU A 72 -10.69 -6.97 -20.03
N ASN A 73 -10.13 -8.17 -20.22
CA ASN A 73 -8.70 -8.38 -20.51
C ASN A 73 -7.73 -7.83 -19.44
N ILE A 74 -8.19 -7.75 -18.19
CA ILE A 74 -7.33 -7.42 -17.04
C ILE A 74 -6.83 -8.72 -16.42
N ASP A 75 -5.56 -9.02 -16.70
CA ASP A 75 -4.84 -10.09 -16.00
C ASP A 75 -4.24 -9.55 -14.69
N SER A 76 -2.98 -9.87 -14.38
CA SER A 76 -2.29 -9.41 -13.19
C SER A 76 -1.37 -8.24 -13.58
N CYS A 77 -1.70 -7.02 -13.17
CA CYS A 77 -0.86 -5.83 -13.43
C CYS A 77 0.45 -5.87 -12.63
N GLU A 78 0.46 -6.61 -11.53
CA GLU A 78 1.62 -6.88 -10.70
C GLU A 78 1.66 -8.38 -10.34
N ASN A 79 2.82 -9.03 -10.48
CA ASN A 79 2.97 -10.49 -10.33
C ASN A 79 2.55 -11.05 -8.96
N TRP A 80 2.49 -10.21 -7.93
CA TRP A 80 2.11 -10.59 -6.56
C TRP A 80 0.66 -10.27 -6.22
N LEU A 81 -0.08 -9.62 -7.12
CA LEU A 81 -1.51 -9.36 -6.95
C LEU A 81 -2.33 -10.47 -7.63
N PRO A 82 -3.53 -10.76 -7.12
CA PRO A 82 -4.44 -11.68 -7.81
C PRO A 82 -4.91 -11.08 -9.13
N ARG A 83 -5.43 -11.93 -10.03
CA ARG A 83 -6.03 -11.47 -11.28
C ARG A 83 -7.09 -10.40 -11.00
N ARG A 84 -7.15 -9.40 -11.88
CA ARG A 84 -8.07 -8.28 -11.79
C ARG A 84 -7.81 -7.34 -10.61
N ALA A 85 -6.77 -7.53 -9.82
CA ALA A 85 -6.33 -6.54 -8.84
C ALA A 85 -5.23 -5.64 -9.41
N MET A 86 -5.25 -4.39 -8.99
CA MET A 86 -4.26 -3.38 -9.36
C MET A 86 -3.88 -2.58 -8.11
N SER A 87 -2.64 -2.11 -8.05
CA SER A 87 -2.21 -1.18 -7.00
C SER A 87 -3.04 0.12 -7.00
N ALA A 88 -3.28 0.68 -5.81
CA ALA A 88 -4.15 1.84 -5.63
C ALA A 88 -3.66 3.06 -6.43
N TRP A 89 -2.34 3.25 -6.60
CA TRP A 89 -1.81 4.33 -7.43
C TRP A 89 -2.10 4.14 -8.93
N ARG A 90 -2.24 2.90 -9.43
CA ARG A 90 -2.64 2.64 -10.83
C ARG A 90 -4.10 2.99 -11.01
N VAL A 91 -4.93 2.60 -10.04
CA VAL A 91 -6.35 2.94 -9.99
C VAL A 91 -6.55 4.45 -9.95
N ALA A 92 -5.79 5.19 -9.13
CA ALA A 92 -5.83 6.65 -9.11
C ALA A 92 -5.55 7.25 -10.50
N GLY A 93 -4.51 6.79 -11.20
CA GLY A 93 -4.22 7.24 -12.57
C GLY A 93 -5.36 6.97 -13.55
N ILE A 94 -6.04 5.82 -13.45
CA ILE A 94 -7.23 5.50 -14.26
C ILE A 94 -8.38 6.45 -13.91
N LEU A 95 -8.63 6.70 -12.63
CA LEU A 95 -9.70 7.59 -12.18
C LEU A 95 -9.50 9.03 -12.64
N HIS A 96 -8.27 9.54 -12.61
CA HIS A 96 -7.96 10.85 -13.18
C HIS A 96 -8.36 10.96 -14.65
N ALA A 97 -8.14 9.90 -15.44
CA ALA A 97 -8.53 9.86 -16.84
C ALA A 97 -10.05 9.74 -17.02
N LEU A 98 -10.72 8.86 -16.25
CA LEU A 98 -12.17 8.65 -16.33
C LEU A 98 -12.97 9.90 -15.93
N GLU A 99 -12.50 10.62 -14.90
CA GLU A 99 -13.15 11.83 -14.38
C GLU A 99 -12.70 13.12 -15.09
N GLY A 100 -11.72 13.04 -15.99
CA GLY A 100 -11.18 14.20 -16.69
C GLY A 100 -10.50 15.22 -15.77
N TRP A 101 -9.93 14.79 -14.64
CA TRP A 101 -9.26 15.69 -13.70
C TRP A 101 -7.91 16.14 -14.26
N ASN A 102 -7.84 17.40 -14.68
CA ASN A 102 -6.62 18.02 -15.20
C ASN A 102 -5.72 18.55 -14.07
N VAL A 103 -5.28 17.65 -13.19
CA VAL A 103 -4.38 17.93 -12.06
C VAL A 103 -3.25 16.90 -12.01
N HIS A 104 -2.11 17.29 -11.45
CA HIS A 104 -0.92 16.43 -11.37
C HIS A 104 -0.52 16.19 -9.91
N GLU A 105 -0.50 14.93 -9.50
CA GLU A 105 0.02 14.50 -8.20
C GLU A 105 1.50 14.16 -8.31
N CYS A 106 2.36 15.16 -8.12
CA CYS A 106 3.82 15.00 -8.20
C CYS A 106 4.48 15.29 -6.85
N GLY A 107 5.37 14.39 -6.43
CA GLY A 107 6.14 14.52 -5.19
C GLY A 107 5.24 14.45 -3.95
N HIS A 108 5.16 15.56 -3.22
CA HIS A 108 4.32 15.67 -2.02
C HIS A 108 2.94 16.27 -2.30
N THR A 109 2.64 16.59 -3.56
CA THR A 109 1.36 17.17 -3.96
C THR A 109 0.34 16.05 -4.12
N ILE A 110 -0.73 16.13 -3.35
CA ILE A 110 -1.88 15.21 -3.40
C ILE A 110 -3.10 16.06 -3.73
N PHE A 111 -3.95 15.58 -4.62
CA PHE A 111 -5.13 16.29 -5.09
C PHE A 111 -6.22 16.32 -4.01
N ASP A 112 -6.98 15.24 -3.88
CA ASP A 112 -8.02 15.10 -2.86
C ASP A 112 -8.29 13.60 -2.64
N ILE A 113 -7.92 13.11 -1.46
CA ILE A 113 -8.01 11.69 -1.11
C ILE A 113 -9.47 11.24 -1.05
N GLU A 114 -10.35 12.05 -0.48
CA GLU A 114 -11.77 11.69 -0.32
C GLU A 114 -12.46 11.64 -1.67
N LYS A 115 -12.17 12.61 -2.55
CA LYS A 115 -12.70 12.64 -3.90
C LYS A 115 -12.25 11.44 -4.73
N ILE A 116 -10.96 11.09 -4.67
CA ILE A 116 -10.40 9.91 -5.35
C ILE A 116 -11.04 8.63 -4.79
N TRP A 117 -11.18 8.54 -3.48
CA TRP A 117 -11.78 7.39 -2.81
C TRP A 117 -13.24 7.20 -3.21
N GLU A 118 -14.06 8.24 -3.16
CA GLU A 118 -15.46 8.18 -3.59
C GLU A 118 -15.57 7.78 -5.06
N ALA A 119 -14.82 8.42 -5.95
CA ALA A 119 -14.80 8.07 -7.37
C ALA A 119 -14.40 6.61 -7.59
N SER A 120 -13.40 6.10 -6.86
CA SER A 120 -12.99 4.70 -6.94
C SER A 120 -14.15 3.74 -6.66
N LEU A 121 -14.97 4.06 -5.65
CA LEU A 121 -16.11 3.24 -5.27
C LEU A 121 -17.25 3.34 -6.31
N GLN A 122 -17.49 4.54 -6.87
CA GLN A 122 -18.49 4.76 -7.91
C GLN A 122 -18.18 4.03 -9.21
N HIS A 123 -16.89 4.01 -9.61
CA HIS A 123 -16.42 3.24 -10.77
C HIS A 123 -16.30 1.73 -10.49
N GLY A 124 -16.71 1.26 -9.31
CA GLY A 124 -16.80 -0.16 -8.97
C GLY A 124 -15.48 -0.79 -8.53
N PHE A 125 -14.42 -0.01 -8.29
CA PHE A 125 -13.22 -0.53 -7.63
C PHE A 125 -13.52 -0.86 -6.17
N ARG A 126 -12.93 -1.94 -5.66
CA ARG A 126 -13.13 -2.39 -4.28
C ARG A 126 -11.79 -2.70 -3.61
N PRO A 127 -11.56 -2.28 -2.36
CA PRO A 127 -10.31 -2.58 -1.65
C PRO A 127 -10.00 -4.08 -1.63
N LEU A 128 -8.75 -4.44 -1.89
CA LEU A 128 -8.31 -5.82 -1.78
C LEU A 128 -8.22 -6.21 -0.31
N MET A 129 -9.05 -7.16 0.10
CA MET A 129 -9.10 -7.68 1.46
C MET A 129 -7.89 -8.59 1.74
N ILE A 130 -7.42 -8.59 2.99
CA ILE A 130 -6.40 -9.54 3.44
C ILE A 130 -7.05 -10.92 3.54
N SER A 131 -6.45 -11.91 2.88
CA SER A 131 -6.72 -13.30 3.20
C SER A 131 -5.95 -13.68 4.48
N PRO A 132 -6.61 -14.25 5.51
CA PRO A 132 -5.99 -14.65 6.77
C PRO A 132 -4.75 -15.54 6.62
#